data_AF-A0A3N5HVP3-F1
#
_entry.id   AF-A0A3N5HVP3-F1
#
_cell.length_a   1.000
_cell.length_b   1.000
_cell.length_c   1.000
_cell.angle_alpha   90.00
_cell.angle_beta   90.00
_cell.angle_gamma   90.00
#
_symmetry.space_group_name_H-M   'P 1'
#
loop_
_entity.id
_entity.type
_entity.pdbx_description
1 polymer ?
#
loop_
_entity_poly.entity_id
_entity_poly.type
_entity_poly.pdbx_seq_one_letter_code
_entity_poly.pdbx_strand_id
1 'polypeptide(L)'
;MTSPEKRLQDLQARAINERIIEYGLRRGLLDALRLSYEQTKDGSLVIYFPRHRGHWRIQPPGVGEESAVRVIAFGNDGRMQMGIMSLALTWDGDAADWILVHGSEMREVAAEVWKAIALLARDAGWLVSSAA
;
A
#
# COMPACT_ATOMS: atom_id res chain seq x y z
N MET A 1 19.24 18.15 -10.53
CA MET A 1 18.77 18.65 -9.22
C MET A 1 17.27 18.46 -9.16
N THR A 2 16.72 17.77 -8.17
CA THR A 2 15.27 17.69 -7.95
C THR A 2 14.75 19.02 -7.41
N SER A 3 13.59 19.48 -7.90
CA SER A 3 12.96 20.70 -7.40
C SER A 3 12.55 20.52 -5.92
N PRO A 4 12.45 21.62 -5.14
CA PRO A 4 11.97 21.57 -3.75
C PRO A 4 10.60 20.90 -3.61
N GLU A 5 9.70 21.17 -4.56
CA GLU A 5 8.35 20.59 -4.62
C GLU A 5 8.39 19.07 -4.78
N LYS A 6 9.24 18.58 -5.69
CA LYS A 6 9.43 17.14 -5.89
C LYS A 6 10.01 16.47 -4.65
N ARG A 7 10.95 17.12 -3.96
CA ARG A 7 11.51 16.59 -2.71
C ARG A 7 10.45 16.50 -1.61
N LEU A 8 9.55 17.47 -1.51
CA LEU A 8 8.45 17.44 -0.55
C LEU A 8 7.49 16.28 -0.86
N GLN A 9 7.10 16.11 -2.12
CA GLN A 9 6.25 15.00 -2.55
C GLN A 9 6.91 13.63 -2.28
N ASP A 10 8.21 13.49 -2.56
CA ASP A 10 8.97 12.27 -2.28
C ASP A 10 8.96 11.94 -0.76
N LEU A 11 9.10 12.95 0.10
CA LEU A 11 9.04 12.78 1.56
C LEU A 11 7.64 12.39 2.04
N GLN A 12 6.61 13.03 1.50
CA GLN A 12 5.20 12.71 1.81
C GLN A 12 4.85 11.28 1.39
N ALA A 13 5.28 10.86 0.21
CA ALA A 13 5.09 9.50 -0.30
C ALA A 13 5.79 8.47 0.60
N ARG A 14 7.02 8.76 1.05
CA ARG A 14 7.76 7.90 1.97
C ARG A 14 7.08 7.76 3.33
N ALA A 15 6.53 8.85 3.87
CA ALA A 15 5.82 8.83 5.15
C ALA A 15 4.60 7.90 5.12
N ILE A 16 3.85 7.86 4.00
CA ILE A 16 2.75 6.89 3.82
C ILE A 16 3.27 5.45 3.88
N ASN A 17 4.34 5.13 3.15
CA ASN A 17 4.90 3.78 3.14
C ASN A 17 5.37 3.36 4.54
N GLU A 18 6.05 4.25 5.26
CA GLU A 18 6.51 3.99 6.63
C GLU A 18 5.33 3.67 7.56
N ARG A 19 4.22 4.39 7.46
CA ARG A 19 2.99 4.10 8.23
C ARG A 19 2.37 2.75 7.87
N ILE A 20 2.33 2.40 6.58
CA ILE A 20 1.82 1.09 6.13
C ILE A 20 2.67 -0.04 6.72
N ILE A 21 4.00 0.11 6.70
CA ILE A 21 4.95 -0.85 7.26
C ILE A 21 4.77 -0.95 8.77
N GLU A 22 4.77 0.17 9.49
CA GLU A 22 4.61 0.18 10.95
C GLU A 22 3.29 -0.46 11.38
N TYR A 23 2.19 -0.13 10.70
CA TYR A 23 0.90 -0.77 10.97
C TYR A 23 0.98 -2.28 10.77
N GLY A 24 1.60 -2.72 9.67
CA GLY A 24 1.81 -4.14 9.37
C GLY A 24 2.63 -4.85 10.44
N LEU A 25 3.73 -4.25 10.88
CA LEU A 25 4.59 -4.78 11.96
C LEU A 25 3.85 -4.87 13.30
N ARG A 26 3.15 -3.78 13.71
CA ARG A 26 2.40 -3.74 14.98
C ARG A 26 1.28 -4.77 15.04
N ARG A 27 0.69 -5.11 13.89
CA ARG A 27 -0.36 -6.15 13.77
C ARG A 27 0.21 -7.55 13.52
N GLY A 28 1.53 -7.68 13.44
CA GLY A 28 2.22 -8.93 13.08
C GLY A 28 1.90 -9.40 11.66
N LEU A 29 1.45 -8.56 10.74
CA LEU A 29 1.19 -8.96 9.35
C LEU A 29 2.50 -9.11 8.54
N LEU A 30 3.52 -8.33 8.92
CA LEU A 30 4.87 -8.34 8.36
C LEU A 30 5.84 -8.98 9.36
N ASP A 31 6.57 -10.01 8.95
CA ASP A 31 7.79 -10.53 9.58
C ASP A 31 8.44 -11.58 8.65
N ALA A 32 9.62 -12.09 9.05
CA ALA A 32 10.39 -13.07 8.28
C ALA A 32 9.67 -14.42 8.06
N LEU A 33 8.61 -14.72 8.83
CA LEU A 33 7.81 -15.94 8.72
C LEU A 33 6.47 -15.71 8.01
N ARG A 34 6.11 -14.44 7.75
CA ARG A 34 4.83 -14.03 7.15
C ARG A 34 5.07 -13.36 5.80
N LEU A 35 4.80 -12.06 5.70
CA LEU A 35 4.97 -11.30 4.47
C LEU A 35 6.29 -10.52 4.54
N SER A 36 7.12 -10.67 3.52
CA SER A 36 8.30 -9.82 3.31
C SER A 36 7.93 -8.60 2.48
N TYR A 37 8.74 -7.54 2.56
CA TYR A 37 8.51 -6.31 1.80
C TYR A 37 9.82 -5.66 1.35
N GLU A 38 9.76 -4.85 0.29
CA GLU A 38 10.85 -3.98 -0.16
C GLU A 38 10.32 -2.62 -0.62
N GLN A 39 11.15 -1.58 -0.52
CA GLN A 39 10.86 -0.28 -1.13
C GLN A 39 11.60 -0.18 -2.46
N THR A 40 10.87 0.15 -3.53
CA THR A 40 11.42 0.26 -4.88
C THR A 40 11.98 1.66 -5.15
N LYS A 41 12.79 1.79 -6.20
CA LYS A 41 13.46 3.06 -6.56
C LYS A 41 12.49 4.20 -6.92
N ASP A 42 11.29 3.87 -7.39
CA ASP A 42 10.24 4.83 -7.68
C ASP A 42 9.41 5.22 -6.44
N GLY A 43 9.76 4.71 -5.26
CA GLY A 43 9.03 5.00 -4.02
C GLY A 43 7.79 4.13 -3.78
N SER A 44 7.55 3.10 -4.60
CA SER A 44 6.52 2.11 -4.26
C SER A 44 6.98 1.19 -3.12
N LEU A 45 6.03 0.62 -2.40
CA LEU A 45 6.24 -0.50 -1.48
C LEU A 45 5.77 -1.80 -2.14
N VAL A 46 6.61 -2.82 -2.15
CA VAL A 46 6.25 -4.16 -2.62
C VAL A 46 6.13 -5.08 -1.41
N ILE A 47 5.02 -5.80 -1.29
CA ILE A 47 4.78 -6.79 -0.23
C ILE A 47 4.58 -8.15 -0.92
N TYR A 48 5.39 -9.14 -0.56
CA TYR A 48 5.36 -10.45 -1.18
C TYR A 48 4.46 -11.41 -0.40
N PHE A 49 3.71 -12.24 -1.13
CA PHE A 49 2.92 -13.33 -0.59
C PHE A 49 3.62 -14.68 -0.84
N PRO A 50 4.36 -15.24 0.13
CA PRO A 50 5.30 -16.34 -0.14
C PRO A 50 4.63 -17.61 -0.66
N ARG A 51 3.44 -17.95 -0.15
CA ARG A 51 2.77 -19.22 -0.45
C ARG A 51 2.21 -19.29 -1.87
N HIS A 52 1.80 -18.16 -2.44
CA HIS A 52 1.27 -18.08 -3.81
C HIS A 52 2.23 -17.42 -4.80
N ARG A 53 3.42 -17.02 -4.31
CA ARG A 53 4.46 -16.32 -5.06
C ARG A 53 4.00 -15.03 -5.75
N GLY A 54 2.84 -14.50 -5.36
CA GLY A 54 2.34 -13.20 -5.81
C GLY A 54 2.91 -12.06 -4.97
N HIS A 55 2.63 -10.83 -5.38
CA HIS A 55 2.97 -9.65 -4.58
C HIS A 55 1.95 -8.53 -4.78
N TRP A 56 1.91 -7.63 -3.81
CA TRP A 56 1.26 -6.33 -3.96
C TRP A 56 2.31 -5.28 -4.25
N ARG A 57 2.04 -4.42 -5.23
CA ARG A 57 2.73 -3.14 -5.39
C ARG A 57 1.82 -2.04 -4.90
N ILE A 58 2.30 -1.29 -3.92
CA ILE A 58 1.60 -0.18 -3.29
C ILE A 58 2.27 1.10 -3.75
N GLN A 59 1.58 1.87 -4.58
CA GLN A 59 2.06 3.14 -5.12
C GLN A 59 1.49 4.27 -4.27
N PRO A 60 2.32 5.04 -3.55
CA PRO A 60 1.84 6.21 -2.82
C PRO A 60 1.44 7.34 -3.80
N PRO A 61 0.79 8.42 -3.29
CA PRO A 61 0.52 9.63 -4.06
C PRO A 61 1.79 10.14 -4.76
N GLY A 62 1.65 10.51 -6.03
CA GLY A 62 2.73 11.02 -6.88
C GLY A 62 3.50 9.96 -7.68
N VAL A 63 3.37 8.67 -7.38
CA VAL A 63 4.05 7.59 -8.14
C VAL A 63 3.15 6.99 -9.22
N GLY A 64 1.89 6.71 -8.89
CA GLY A 64 0.90 6.15 -9.83
C GLY A 64 -0.28 7.09 -10.08
N GLU A 65 -0.78 7.72 -9.03
CA GLU A 65 -1.85 8.71 -9.08
C GLU A 65 -1.44 9.90 -8.19
N GLU A 66 -1.77 11.13 -8.58
CA GLU A 66 -1.35 12.34 -7.88
C GLU A 66 -1.90 12.41 -6.45
N SER A 67 -3.11 11.90 -6.22
CA SER A 67 -3.83 12.03 -4.95
C SER A 67 -4.51 10.72 -4.54
N ALA A 68 -3.79 9.60 -4.65
CA ALA A 68 -4.28 8.31 -4.18
C ALA A 68 -3.14 7.35 -3.84
N VAL A 69 -3.43 6.40 -2.94
CA VAL A 69 -2.63 5.17 -2.84
C VAL A 69 -3.25 4.12 -3.74
N ARG A 70 -2.46 3.56 -4.65
CA ARG A 70 -2.88 2.42 -5.48
C ARG A 70 -2.31 1.15 -4.91
N VAL A 71 -3.15 0.15 -4.68
CA VAL A 71 -2.74 -1.20 -4.30
C VAL A 71 -3.01 -2.11 -5.48
N ILE A 72 -1.96 -2.72 -6.03
CA ILE A 72 -2.03 -3.55 -7.23
C ILE A 72 -1.57 -4.96 -6.86
N ALA A 73 -2.38 -5.97 -7.15
CA ALA A 73 -2.00 -7.36 -6.97
C ALA A 73 -1.43 -7.93 -8.27
N PHE A 74 -0.25 -8.56 -8.19
CA PHE A 74 0.42 -9.25 -9.28
C PHE A 74 0.57 -10.74 -8.98
N GLY A 75 0.34 -11.56 -10.00
CA GLY A 75 0.55 -13.00 -9.94
C GLY A 75 2.04 -13.39 -9.88
N ASN A 76 2.29 -14.70 -9.85
CA ASN A 76 3.64 -15.29 -9.73
C ASN A 76 4.61 -14.90 -10.86
N ASP A 77 4.11 -14.59 -12.05
CA ASP A 77 4.95 -14.16 -13.17
C ASP A 77 5.39 -12.68 -13.06
N GLY A 78 4.86 -11.95 -12.07
CA GLY A 78 5.09 -10.52 -11.86
C GLY A 78 4.57 -9.62 -12.99
N ARG A 79 3.80 -10.17 -13.93
CA ARG A 79 3.31 -9.48 -15.13
C ARG A 79 1.79 -9.47 -15.18
N MET A 80 1.14 -10.54 -14.73
CA MET A 80 -0.30 -10.61 -14.68
C MET A 80 -0.83 -9.79 -13.51
N GLN A 81 -1.43 -8.65 -13.82
CA GLN A 81 -2.21 -7.88 -12.86
C GLN A 81 -3.50 -8.64 -12.54
N MET A 82 -3.68 -9.03 -11.28
CA MET A 82 -4.83 -9.78 -10.79
C MET A 82 -5.94 -8.87 -10.28
N GLY A 83 -5.60 -7.64 -9.87
CA GLY A 83 -6.57 -6.67 -9.39
C GLY A 83 -5.90 -5.37 -8.96
N ILE A 84 -6.72 -4.34 -8.81
CA ILE A 84 -6.28 -3.02 -8.35
C ILE A 84 -7.38 -2.36 -7.51
N MET A 85 -6.96 -1.66 -6.46
CA MET A 85 -7.81 -0.75 -5.70
C MET A 85 -7.08 0.58 -5.50
N SER A 86 -7.80 1.69 -5.63
CA SER A 86 -7.28 3.03 -5.35
C SER A 86 -8.00 3.61 -4.13
N LEU A 87 -7.22 4.18 -3.21
CA LEU A 87 -7.68 4.90 -2.03
C LEU A 87 -7.45 6.38 -2.28
N ALA A 88 -8.51 7.13 -2.55
CA ALA A 88 -8.43 8.56 -2.80
C ALA A 88 -8.02 9.31 -1.52
N LEU A 89 -6.98 10.13 -1.64
CA LEU A 89 -6.41 10.91 -0.55
C LEU A 89 -6.42 12.40 -0.89
N THR A 90 -6.42 13.23 0.14
CA THR A 90 -6.14 14.66 0.03
C THR A 90 -5.12 15.05 1.10
N TRP A 91 -4.28 16.04 0.79
CA TRP A 91 -3.29 16.54 1.72
C TRP A 91 -3.95 17.56 2.66
N ASP A 92 -3.90 17.28 3.96
CA ASP A 92 -4.25 18.21 5.02
C ASP A 92 -3.00 18.99 5.43
N GLY A 93 -2.98 20.28 5.12
CA GLY A 93 -1.87 21.17 5.44
C GLY A 93 -1.71 21.47 6.93
N ASP A 94 -2.79 21.43 7.69
CA ASP A 94 -2.78 21.72 9.14
C ASP A 94 -2.28 20.50 9.91
N ALA A 95 -2.72 19.30 9.52
CA ALA A 95 -2.21 18.05 10.07
C ALA A 95 -0.83 17.65 9.53
N ALA A 96 -0.39 18.29 8.45
CA ALA A 96 0.77 17.88 7.64
C ALA A 96 0.71 16.39 7.28
N ASP A 97 -0.46 15.92 6.85
CA ASP A 97 -0.72 14.50 6.60
C ASP A 97 -1.69 14.26 5.45
N TRP A 98 -1.64 13.05 4.89
CA TRP A 98 -2.64 12.58 3.94
C TRP A 98 -3.86 12.00 4.67
N ILE A 99 -5.05 12.45 4.26
CA ILE A 99 -6.34 11.99 4.78
C ILE A 99 -7.21 11.40 3.66
N LEU A 100 -8.14 10.52 4.01
CA LEU A 100 -9.07 9.89 3.06
C LEU A 100 -10.17 10.88 2.64
N VAL A 101 -10.40 11.02 1.32
CA VAL A 101 -11.38 11.98 0.76
C VAL A 101 -12.82 11.74 1.24
N HIS A 102 -13.19 10.49 1.55
CA HIS A 102 -14.54 10.11 1.99
C HIS A 102 -14.59 9.52 3.41
N GLY A 103 -13.55 9.74 4.23
CA GLY A 103 -13.53 9.28 5.62
C GLY A 103 -14.26 10.25 6.55
N SER A 104 -15.48 9.93 6.96
CA SER A 104 -16.21 10.69 8.00
C SER A 104 -15.73 10.42 9.43
N GLU A 105 -14.70 9.58 9.60
CA GLU A 105 -14.09 9.20 10.86
C GLU A 105 -12.56 9.22 10.68
N MET A 106 -11.80 9.38 11.77
CA MET A 106 -10.32 9.28 11.79
C MET A 106 -9.83 7.87 11.40
N ARG A 107 -10.11 7.44 10.17
CA ARG A 107 -9.65 6.17 9.63
C ARG A 107 -8.21 6.37 9.16
N GLU A 108 -7.32 5.61 9.76
CA GLU A 108 -5.91 5.62 9.43
C GLU A 108 -5.70 5.07 8.01
N VAL A 109 -5.03 5.83 7.14
CA VAL A 109 -4.73 5.46 5.75
C VAL A 109 -4.09 4.07 5.68
N ALA A 110 -3.13 3.77 6.56
CA ALA A 110 -2.47 2.47 6.62
C ALA A 110 -3.44 1.32 6.85
N ALA A 111 -4.44 1.49 7.72
CA ALA A 111 -5.45 0.46 7.99
C ALA A 111 -6.31 0.18 6.76
N GLU A 112 -6.71 1.21 6.00
CA GLU A 112 -7.48 1.04 4.77
C GLU A 112 -6.64 0.42 3.63
N VAL A 113 -5.35 0.74 3.54
CA VAL A 113 -4.42 0.05 2.62
C VAL A 113 -4.36 -1.45 2.93
N TRP A 114 -4.24 -1.83 4.21
CA TRP A 114 -4.22 -3.24 4.61
C TRP A 114 -5.56 -3.95 4.34
N LYS A 115 -6.70 -3.26 4.44
CA LYS A 115 -7.99 -3.80 4.01
C LYS A 115 -8.03 -4.04 2.50
N ALA A 116 -7.54 -3.09 1.69
CA ALA A 116 -7.45 -3.24 0.24
C ALA A 116 -6.54 -4.42 -0.15
N ILE A 117 -5.40 -4.59 0.52
CA ILE A 117 -4.51 -5.75 0.37
C ILE A 117 -5.28 -7.05 0.62
N ALA A 118 -6.00 -7.15 1.74
CA ALA A 118 -6.75 -8.36 2.10
C ALA A 118 -7.88 -8.67 1.11
N LEU A 119 -8.60 -7.66 0.63
CA LEU A 119 -9.64 -7.82 -0.40
C LEU A 119 -9.05 -8.35 -1.71
N LEU A 120 -7.96 -7.72 -2.19
CA LEU A 120 -7.26 -8.18 -3.38
C LEU A 120 -6.68 -9.58 -3.21
N ALA A 121 -6.19 -9.93 -2.01
CA ALA A 121 -5.72 -11.28 -1.70
C ALA A 121 -6.84 -12.33 -1.85
N ARG A 122 -8.04 -12.01 -1.36
CA ARG A 122 -9.22 -12.87 -1.48
C ARG A 122 -9.65 -13.02 -2.92
N ASP A 123 -9.74 -11.91 -3.65
CA ASP A 123 -10.21 -11.91 -5.04
C ASP A 123 -9.19 -12.58 -5.97
N ALA A 124 -7.89 -12.53 -5.63
CA ALA A 124 -6.82 -13.28 -6.28
C ALA A 124 -6.76 -14.78 -5.87
N GLY A 125 -7.61 -15.23 -4.94
CA GLY A 125 -7.63 -16.60 -4.44
C GLY A 125 -6.45 -16.97 -3.53
N TRP A 126 -5.72 -15.99 -3.01
CA TRP A 126 -4.56 -16.20 -2.12
C TRP A 126 -4.95 -16.43 -0.67
N LEU A 127 -6.14 -15.95 -0.29
CA LEU A 127 -6.77 -16.30 0.97
C LEU A 127 -7.78 -17.40 0.70
N VAL A 128 -7.33 -18.64 0.79
CA VAL A 128 -8.26 -19.77 0.84
C VAL A 128 -8.88 -19.74 2.23
N SER A 129 -10.18 -19.49 2.32
CA SER A 129 -10.92 -19.81 3.54
C SER A 129 -10.64 -21.29 3.85
N SER A 130 -10.01 -21.58 4.98
CA SER A 130 -10.14 -22.89 5.58
C SER A 130 -11.60 -23.03 6.01
N ALA A 131 -12.47 -23.35 5.06
CA ALA A 131 -13.81 -23.82 5.38
C ALA A 131 -13.66 -25.24 5.90
N ALA A 132 -13.91 -25.36 7.21
CA ALA A 132 -14.34 -26.51 8.00
C ALA A 132 -13.66 -27.87 7.76
#